data_AF-A0A920QDU7-F1
#
_entry.id   AF-A0A920QDU7-F1
#
_cell.length_a   1.000
_cell.length_b   1.000
_cell.length_c   1.000
_cell.angle_alpha   90.00
_cell.angle_beta   90.00
_cell.angle_gamma   90.00
#
_symmetry.space_group_name_H-M   'P 1'
#
loop_
_entity.id
_entity.type
_entity.pdbx_description
1 polymer ?
#
loop_
_entity_poly.entity_id
_entity_poly.type
_entity_poly.pdbx_seq_one_letter_code
_entity_poly.pdbx_strand_id
1 'polypeptide(L)'
;MIRCALSFAAGITLAQVQLAAELRLAKDCTVHFTTQEQGKLRLAKRDVYIKGMSPFERAAKIQKAGPISTDQYIEFIQKQVVDWSDADQAKLLKIIQAAKPKLAPYAKHFPRDIYLIKTTGNDEGGAPYTRGTSIILPRQRLGQSAARLERLFYHELFHILPSQKPLPAG
;
A
#
# COMPACT_ATOMS: atom_id res chain seq x y z
N MET A 1 -41.23 53.17 -6.04
CA MET A 1 -39.78 53.41 -6.20
C MET A 1 -39.07 52.93 -4.94
N ILE A 2 -37.81 52.45 -5.07
CA ILE A 2 -36.86 51.96 -4.03
C ILE A 2 -36.93 50.41 -3.88
N ARG A 3 -36.13 49.64 -4.64
CA ARG A 3 -34.71 49.20 -4.45
C ARG A 3 -34.57 48.04 -3.44
N CYS A 4 -34.18 46.84 -3.90
CA CYS A 4 -32.78 46.31 -3.90
C CYS A 4 -32.41 45.75 -2.49
N ALA A 5 -31.92 44.53 -2.25
CA ALA A 5 -31.17 43.58 -3.06
C ALA A 5 -31.32 42.15 -2.50
N LEU A 6 -31.32 41.12 -3.36
CA LEU A 6 -31.04 39.74 -2.96
C LEU A 6 -29.54 39.61 -2.69
N SER A 7 -29.17 39.21 -1.47
CA SER A 7 -27.79 38.83 -1.15
C SER A 7 -27.59 37.34 -1.43
N PHE A 8 -26.89 37.03 -2.53
CA PHE A 8 -26.33 35.70 -2.75
C PHE A 8 -25.04 35.57 -1.93
N ALA A 9 -25.09 34.86 -0.81
CA ALA A 9 -23.87 34.42 -0.13
C ALA A 9 -23.36 33.16 -0.83
N ALA A 10 -22.44 33.32 -1.78
CA ALA A 10 -21.66 32.22 -2.33
C ALA A 10 -20.62 31.80 -1.28
N GLY A 11 -20.94 30.76 -0.50
CA GLY A 11 -19.99 30.12 0.39
C GLY A 11 -18.94 29.36 -0.40
N ILE A 12 -17.75 29.94 -0.54
CA ILE A 12 -16.56 29.25 -1.05
C ILE A 12 -16.17 28.19 -0.03
N THR A 13 -16.40 26.92 -0.35
CA THR A 13 -15.86 25.81 0.43
C THR A 13 -14.35 25.72 0.18
N LEU A 14 -13.55 26.22 1.12
CA LEU A 14 -12.12 25.89 1.16
C LEU A 14 -11.99 24.38 1.38
N ALA A 15 -11.65 23.65 0.32
CA ALA A 15 -11.13 22.30 0.45
C ALA A 15 -9.80 22.39 1.20
N GLN A 16 -9.80 21.96 2.46
CA GLN A 16 -8.57 21.82 3.24
C GLN A 16 -7.74 20.70 2.61
N VAL A 17 -6.74 21.06 1.80
CA VAL A 17 -5.67 20.14 1.44
C VAL A 17 -4.82 19.96 2.70
N GLN A 18 -5.11 18.89 3.44
CA GLN A 18 -4.26 18.48 4.55
C GLN A 18 -2.90 18.10 3.95
N LEU A 19 -1.90 18.97 4.13
CA LEU A 19 -0.51 18.62 3.83
C LEU A 19 -0.12 17.55 4.84
N ALA A 20 -0.29 16.27 4.48
CA ALA A 20 0.18 15.17 5.29
C ALA A 20 1.68 15.34 5.45
N ALA A 21 2.12 15.68 6.67
CA ALA A 21 3.53 15.70 7.01
C ALA A 21 4.17 14.41 6.51
N GLU A 22 5.28 14.54 5.78
CA GLU A 22 5.99 13.41 5.17
C GLU A 22 6.18 12.30 6.23
N LEU A 23 5.53 11.15 6.03
CA LEU A 23 5.54 10.08 7.02
C LEU A 23 6.88 9.35 6.97
N ARG A 24 7.84 9.78 7.79
CA ARG A 24 9.18 9.19 7.83
C ARG A 24 9.27 7.99 8.76
N LEU A 25 9.62 6.83 8.21
CA LEU A 25 9.91 5.59 8.94
C LEU A 25 11.34 5.58 9.51
N ALA A 26 12.29 6.15 8.78
CA ALA A 26 13.69 6.30 9.18
C ALA A 26 14.27 7.61 8.61
N LYS A 27 15.57 7.90 8.87
CA LYS A 27 16.23 9.15 8.48
C LYS A 27 15.96 9.53 7.01
N ASP A 28 16.10 8.55 6.11
CA ASP A 28 16.03 8.74 4.66
C ASP A 28 14.95 7.85 4.01
N CYS A 29 13.95 7.39 4.78
CA CYS A 29 12.88 6.51 4.30
C CYS A 29 11.51 7.10 4.62
N THR A 30 10.73 7.40 3.57
CA THR A 30 9.36 7.90 3.63
C THR A 30 8.36 6.81 3.26
N VAL A 31 7.22 6.79 3.95
CA VAL A 31 6.10 5.88 3.69
C VAL A 31 4.94 6.67 3.10
N HIS A 32 4.38 6.17 2.00
CA HIS A 32 3.32 6.83 1.25
C HIS A 32 2.08 5.96 1.21
N PHE A 33 0.92 6.51 1.60
CA PHE A 33 -0.37 5.89 1.29
C PHE A 33 -0.70 6.18 -0.18
N THR A 34 -0.84 5.14 -1.00
CA THR A 34 -1.14 5.36 -2.43
C THR A 34 -2.60 5.72 -2.64
N THR A 35 -2.88 6.61 -3.59
CA THR A 35 -4.23 6.70 -4.18
C THR A 35 -4.57 5.41 -4.94
N GLN A 36 -5.85 5.20 -5.27
CA GLN A 36 -6.24 4.06 -6.11
C GLN A 36 -5.47 4.00 -7.43
N GLU A 37 -5.30 5.13 -8.12
CA GLU A 37 -4.57 5.18 -9.41
C GLU A 37 -3.08 4.87 -9.23
N GLN A 38 -2.43 5.43 -8.21
CA GLN A 38 -1.04 5.10 -7.89
C GLN A 38 -0.87 3.60 -7.57
N GLY A 39 -1.80 3.01 -6.82
CA GLY A 39 -1.82 1.59 -6.50
C GLY A 39 -1.97 0.73 -7.76
N LYS A 40 -2.92 1.07 -8.64
CA LYS A 40 -3.13 0.39 -9.93
C LYS A 40 -1.86 0.40 -10.79
N LEU A 41 -1.22 1.56 -10.93
CA LEU A 41 0.01 1.69 -11.72
C LEU A 41 1.16 0.84 -11.15
N ARG A 42 1.26 0.75 -9.82
CA ARG A 42 2.26 -0.10 -9.15
C ARG A 42 2.00 -1.57 -9.37
N LEU A 43 0.76 -2.02 -9.20
CA LEU A 43 0.40 -3.43 -9.41
C LEU A 43 0.51 -3.85 -10.89
N ALA A 44 0.35 -2.92 -11.83
CA ALA A 44 0.47 -3.19 -13.26
C ALA A 44 1.90 -3.39 -13.77
N LYS A 45 2.92 -3.14 -12.96
CA LYS A 45 4.33 -3.29 -13.39
C LYS A 45 4.58 -4.73 -13.83
N ARG A 46 5.28 -4.94 -14.95
CA ARG A 46 5.74 -6.27 -15.38
C ARG A 46 7.14 -6.55 -14.82
N ASP A 47 7.23 -6.60 -13.50
CA ASP A 47 8.46 -6.88 -12.76
C ASP A 47 8.73 -8.39 -12.64
N VAL A 48 9.80 -8.75 -11.91
CA VAL A 48 10.20 -10.15 -11.70
C VAL A 48 9.08 -10.96 -11.05
N TYR A 49 8.28 -10.35 -10.17
CA TYR A 49 7.12 -10.99 -9.56
C TYR A 49 6.12 -11.45 -10.63
N ILE A 50 5.67 -10.55 -11.50
CA ILE A 50 4.72 -10.90 -12.57
C ILE A 50 5.32 -11.87 -13.59
N LYS A 51 6.57 -11.63 -14.00
CA LYS A 51 7.26 -12.44 -15.01
C LYS A 51 7.57 -13.85 -14.54
N GLY A 52 7.78 -14.05 -13.24
CA GLY A 52 8.09 -15.35 -12.65
C GLY A 52 6.88 -16.28 -12.49
N MET A 53 5.65 -15.75 -12.54
CA MET A 53 4.47 -16.56 -12.30
C MET A 53 4.08 -17.41 -13.52
N SER A 54 3.71 -18.66 -13.26
CA SER A 54 3.07 -19.51 -14.27
C SER A 54 1.58 -19.14 -14.47
N PRO A 55 0.95 -19.54 -15.60
CA PRO A 55 -0.49 -19.37 -15.79
C PRO A 55 -1.36 -20.01 -14.71
N PHE A 56 -0.94 -21.16 -14.18
CA PHE A 56 -1.64 -21.87 -13.11
C PHE A 56 -1.50 -21.16 -11.76
N GLU A 57 -0.32 -20.63 -11.46
CA GLU A 57 -0.10 -19.86 -10.23
C GLU A 57 -0.97 -18.60 -10.21
N ARG A 58 -1.03 -17.86 -11.32
CA ARG A 58 -1.93 -16.70 -11.45
C ARG A 58 -3.38 -17.08 -11.21
N ALA A 59 -3.83 -18.19 -11.80
CA ALA A 59 -5.18 -18.71 -11.63
C ALA A 59 -5.48 -19.05 -10.15
N ALA A 60 -4.55 -19.72 -9.47
CA ALA A 60 -4.67 -20.07 -8.07
C ALA A 60 -4.79 -18.83 -7.16
N LYS A 61 -3.93 -17.82 -7.37
CA LYS A 61 -3.90 -16.58 -6.57
C LYS A 61 -5.23 -15.82 -6.61
N ILE A 62 -5.83 -15.73 -7.79
CA ILE A 62 -7.11 -15.03 -8.00
C ILE A 62 -8.34 -15.96 -7.94
N GLN A 63 -8.13 -17.23 -7.57
CA GLN A 63 -9.15 -18.26 -7.42
C GLN A 63 -10.05 -18.43 -8.66
N LYS A 64 -9.43 -18.44 -9.85
CA LYS A 64 -10.14 -18.69 -11.12
C LYS A 64 -9.76 -20.04 -11.71
N ALA A 65 -10.72 -20.64 -12.41
CA ALA A 65 -10.49 -21.87 -13.16
C ALA A 65 -9.74 -21.59 -14.47
N GLY A 66 -8.90 -22.54 -14.88
CA GLY A 66 -8.14 -22.49 -16.13
C GLY A 66 -6.87 -21.62 -16.05
N PRO A 67 -5.99 -21.72 -17.05
CA PRO A 67 -4.78 -20.91 -17.10
C PRO A 67 -5.13 -19.43 -17.29
N ILE A 68 -4.51 -18.56 -16.50
CA ILE A 68 -4.70 -17.10 -16.59
C ILE A 68 -3.49 -16.48 -17.29
N SER A 69 -3.73 -15.61 -18.28
CA SER A 69 -2.66 -14.85 -18.92
C SER A 69 -2.10 -13.76 -17.99
N THR A 70 -0.89 -13.27 -18.27
CA THR A 70 -0.31 -12.16 -17.51
C THR A 70 -1.20 -10.93 -17.51
N ASP A 71 -1.80 -10.62 -18.66
CA ASP A 71 -2.60 -9.41 -18.85
C ASP A 71 -3.92 -9.49 -18.10
N GLN A 72 -4.58 -10.65 -18.15
CA GLN A 72 -5.80 -10.93 -17.38
C GLN A 72 -5.56 -10.82 -15.87
N TYR A 73 -4.41 -11.31 -15.38
CA TYR A 73 -4.06 -11.20 -13.97
C TYR A 73 -3.77 -9.76 -13.57
N ILE A 74 -2.99 -9.00 -14.37
CA ILE A 74 -2.74 -7.57 -14.13
C ILE A 74 -4.06 -6.80 -14.05
N GLU A 75 -4.92 -6.98 -15.04
CA GLU A 75 -6.23 -6.32 -15.09
C GLU A 75 -7.05 -6.66 -13.83
N PHE A 76 -7.01 -7.92 -13.39
CA PHE A 76 -7.73 -8.37 -12.20
C PHE A 76 -7.19 -7.72 -10.92
N ILE A 77 -5.88 -7.73 -10.68
CA ILE A 77 -5.30 -7.17 -9.44
C ILE A 77 -5.44 -5.65 -9.37
N GLN A 78 -5.41 -4.95 -10.52
CA GLN A 78 -5.68 -3.51 -10.57
C GLN A 78 -7.11 -3.18 -10.09
N LYS A 79 -8.10 -4.02 -10.43
CA LYS A 79 -9.49 -3.86 -9.96
C LYS A 79 -9.63 -4.12 -8.46
N GLN A 80 -8.64 -4.72 -7.80
CA GLN A 80 -8.67 -4.97 -6.37
C GLN A 80 -8.19 -3.78 -5.54
N VAL A 81 -7.59 -2.76 -6.15
CA VAL A 81 -7.09 -1.58 -5.42
C VAL A 81 -8.26 -0.73 -4.93
N VAL A 82 -8.27 -0.40 -3.65
CA VAL A 82 -9.29 0.43 -3.02
C VAL A 82 -8.65 1.60 -2.29
N ASP A 83 -9.39 2.70 -2.15
CA ASP A 83 -8.88 3.86 -1.43
C ASP A 83 -8.75 3.62 0.08
N TRP A 84 -7.81 4.36 0.66
CA TRP A 84 -7.62 4.45 2.09
C TRP A 84 -8.73 5.29 2.72
N SER A 85 -9.25 4.82 3.86
CA SER A 85 -10.07 5.66 4.72
C SER A 85 -9.20 6.40 5.73
N ASP A 86 -9.67 7.55 6.23
CA ASP A 86 -8.96 8.31 7.27
C ASP A 86 -8.69 7.46 8.52
N ALA A 87 -9.63 6.59 8.89
CA ALA A 87 -9.50 5.68 10.02
C ALA A 87 -8.36 4.66 9.83
N ASP A 88 -8.25 4.10 8.62
CA ASP A 88 -7.17 3.16 8.28
C ASP A 88 -5.80 3.85 8.28
N GLN A 89 -5.72 5.04 7.66
CA GLN A 89 -4.49 5.84 7.66
C GLN A 89 -4.07 6.18 9.08
N ALA A 90 -4.99 6.69 9.91
CA ALA A 90 -4.71 7.02 11.30
C ALA A 90 -4.17 5.83 12.11
N LYS A 91 -4.69 4.63 11.85
CA LYS A 91 -4.23 3.41 12.53
C LYS A 91 -2.81 3.03 12.12
N LEU A 92 -2.51 3.04 10.83
CA LEU A 92 -1.16 2.72 10.32
C LEU A 92 -0.15 3.81 10.68
N LEU A 93 -0.57 5.08 10.69
CA LEU A 93 0.26 6.20 11.13
C LEU A 93 0.78 5.98 12.55
N LYS A 94 -0.08 5.57 13.49
CA LYS A 94 0.32 5.25 14.87
C LYS A 94 1.35 4.12 14.93
N ILE A 95 1.16 3.08 14.12
CA ILE A 95 2.09 1.95 14.04
C ILE A 95 3.45 2.41 13.49
N ILE A 96 3.46 3.19 12.43
CA ILE A 96 4.69 3.71 11.79
C ILE A 96 5.43 4.64 12.74
N GLN A 97 4.72 5.50 13.48
CA GLN A 97 5.30 6.35 14.52
C GLN A 97 5.94 5.53 15.66
N ALA A 98 5.28 4.46 16.11
CA ALA A 98 5.82 3.57 17.13
C ALA A 98 7.01 2.73 16.62
N ALA A 99 7.04 2.42 15.33
CA ALA A 99 8.10 1.66 14.68
C ALA A 99 9.36 2.51 14.44
N LYS A 100 9.21 3.81 14.15
CA LYS A 100 10.31 4.72 13.81
C LYS A 100 11.54 4.63 14.73
N PRO A 101 11.44 4.75 16.07
CA PRO A 101 12.62 4.66 16.93
C PRO A 101 13.25 3.26 16.91
N LYS A 102 12.45 2.20 16.79
CA LYS A 102 12.92 0.81 16.74
C LYS A 102 13.68 0.51 15.45
N LEU A 103 13.32 1.20 14.36
CA LEU A 103 13.87 0.98 13.03
C LEU A 103 15.00 1.95 12.66
N ALA A 104 15.21 3.01 13.44
CA ALA A 104 16.27 3.99 13.22
C ALA A 104 17.68 3.37 13.04
N PRO A 105 18.10 2.34 13.81
CA PRO A 105 19.40 1.69 13.59
C PRO A 105 19.56 1.02 12.21
N TYR A 106 18.45 0.66 11.57
CA TYR A 106 18.41 -0.03 10.28
C TYR A 106 18.16 0.93 9.11
N ALA A 107 18.14 2.25 9.35
CA ALA A 107 17.80 3.28 8.35
C ALA A 107 18.49 3.09 7.00
N LYS A 108 19.78 2.72 7.02
CA LYS A 108 20.61 2.53 5.81
C LYS A 108 20.18 1.38 4.90
N HIS A 109 19.35 0.46 5.39
CA HIS A 109 18.89 -0.70 4.65
C HIS A 109 17.52 -0.50 4.01
N PHE A 110 16.81 0.55 4.39
CA PHE A 110 15.51 0.86 3.80
C PHE A 110 15.67 1.61 2.46
N PRO A 111 14.76 1.37 1.50
CA PRO A 111 14.67 2.22 0.32
C PRO A 111 14.22 3.63 0.72
N ARG A 112 14.41 4.57 -0.18
CA ARG A 112 13.92 5.95 0.01
C ARG A 112 12.42 6.02 0.22
N ASP A 113 11.66 5.24 -0.54
CA ASP A 113 10.21 5.31 -0.58
C ASP A 113 9.57 3.92 -0.45
N ILE A 114 8.69 3.79 0.55
CA ILE A 114 7.82 2.63 0.74
C ILE A 114 6.38 3.04 0.45
N TYR A 115 5.63 2.20 -0.26
CA TYR A 115 4.27 2.53 -0.69
C TYR A 115 3.27 1.53 -0.12
N LEU A 116 2.28 2.04 0.61
CA LEU A 116 1.20 1.23 1.16
C LEU A 116 0.02 1.24 0.20
N ILE A 117 -0.30 0.07 -0.34
CA ILE A 117 -1.42 -0.15 -1.24
C ILE A 117 -2.49 -0.94 -0.50
N LYS A 118 -3.73 -0.44 -0.52
CA LYS A 118 -4.87 -1.17 0.07
C LYS A 118 -5.63 -1.92 -1.01
N THR A 119 -6.00 -3.17 -0.73
CA THR A 119 -6.79 -3.98 -1.66
C THR A 119 -8.05 -4.57 -1.02
N THR A 120 -8.95 -5.10 -1.87
CA THR A 120 -10.10 -5.91 -1.44
C THR A 120 -9.68 -7.22 -0.76
N GLY A 121 -8.45 -7.69 -1.02
CA GLY A 121 -7.90 -8.97 -0.60
C GLY A 121 -8.09 -10.11 -1.60
N ASN A 122 -8.79 -9.91 -2.72
CA ASN A 122 -9.03 -11.01 -3.67
C ASN A 122 -7.85 -11.27 -4.62
N ASP A 123 -6.80 -10.44 -4.57
CA ASP A 123 -5.62 -10.51 -5.42
C ASP A 123 -4.62 -11.60 -5.00
N GLU A 124 -4.52 -11.89 -3.70
CA GLU A 124 -3.58 -12.87 -3.12
C GLU A 124 -4.25 -13.71 -2.00
N GLY A 125 -5.51 -14.14 -2.22
CA GLY A 125 -6.23 -14.99 -1.26
C GLY A 125 -6.39 -14.38 0.15
N GLY A 126 -6.42 -13.05 0.26
CA GLY A 126 -6.54 -12.31 1.52
C GLY A 126 -5.24 -12.21 2.32
N ALA A 127 -4.10 -12.65 1.78
CA ALA A 127 -2.80 -12.46 2.38
C ALA A 127 -2.26 -11.05 2.08
N PRO A 128 -1.67 -10.36 3.07
CA PRO A 128 -0.77 -9.25 2.78
C PRO A 128 0.51 -9.77 2.15
N TYR A 129 1.16 -8.91 1.37
CA TYR A 129 2.41 -9.25 0.69
C TYR A 129 3.20 -8.01 0.34
N THR A 130 4.47 -8.22 0.04
CA THR A 130 5.41 -7.18 -0.35
C THR A 130 5.86 -7.41 -1.79
N ARG A 131 5.88 -6.33 -2.57
CA ARG A 131 6.31 -6.36 -3.97
C ARG A 131 7.12 -5.12 -4.33
N GLY A 132 8.42 -5.32 -4.57
CA GLY A 132 9.37 -4.22 -4.69
C GLY A 132 9.41 -3.41 -3.40
N THR A 133 9.16 -2.10 -3.47
CA THR A 133 9.04 -1.23 -2.29
C THR A 133 7.59 -0.99 -1.86
N SER A 134 6.66 -1.81 -2.33
CA SER A 134 5.24 -1.68 -1.98
C SER A 134 4.84 -2.75 -0.97
N ILE A 135 4.11 -2.36 0.08
CA ILE A 135 3.42 -3.26 0.99
C ILE A 135 1.94 -3.23 0.61
N ILE A 136 1.39 -4.39 0.27
CA ILE A 136 0.00 -4.54 -0.13
C ILE A 136 -0.79 -5.11 1.05
N LEU A 137 -1.83 -4.39 1.47
CA LEU A 137 -2.63 -4.68 2.66
C LEU A 137 -4.10 -4.92 2.27
N PRO A 138 -4.59 -6.17 2.38
CA PRO A 138 -6.01 -6.46 2.26
C PRO A 138 -6.81 -5.74 3.34
N ARG A 139 -7.97 -5.17 2.98
CA ARG A 139 -8.85 -4.43 3.89
C ARG A 139 -9.19 -5.20 5.18
N GLN A 140 -9.32 -6.52 5.10
CA GLN A 140 -9.64 -7.39 6.24
C GLN A 140 -8.53 -7.39 7.29
N ARG A 141 -7.26 -7.19 6.89
CA ARG A 141 -6.11 -7.12 7.80
C ARG A 141 -6.11 -5.83 8.62
N LEU A 142 -6.67 -4.75 8.09
CA LEU A 142 -6.78 -3.48 8.80
C LEU A 142 -7.78 -3.54 9.97
N GLY A 143 -8.72 -4.50 9.95
CA GLY A 143 -9.63 -4.77 11.06
C GLY A 143 -9.00 -5.46 12.28
N GLN A 144 -7.75 -5.93 12.18
CA GLN A 144 -7.07 -6.62 13.27
C GLN A 144 -6.73 -5.69 14.45
N SER A 145 -6.39 -6.25 15.61
CA SER A 145 -5.88 -5.45 16.75
C SER A 145 -4.60 -4.72 16.37
N ALA A 146 -4.32 -3.58 17.04
CA ALA A 146 -3.14 -2.77 16.76
C ALA A 146 -1.83 -3.58 16.85
N ALA A 147 -1.70 -4.44 17.88
CA ALA A 147 -0.52 -5.29 18.04
C ALA A 147 -0.34 -6.32 16.90
N ARG A 148 -1.44 -6.90 16.40
CA ARG A 148 -1.38 -7.83 15.25
C ARG A 148 -1.02 -7.10 13.96
N LEU A 149 -1.59 -5.91 13.75
CA LEU A 149 -1.28 -5.09 12.58
C LEU A 149 0.16 -4.55 12.62
N GLU A 150 0.69 -4.20 13.80
CA GLU A 150 2.09 -3.82 13.97
C GLU A 150 3.03 -4.99 13.63
N ARG A 151 2.75 -6.20 14.17
CA ARG A 151 3.53 -7.39 13.83
C ARG A 151 3.50 -7.68 12.33
N LEU A 152 2.33 -7.53 11.71
CA LEU A 152 2.16 -7.70 10.27
C LEU A 152 2.98 -6.67 9.49
N PHE A 153 2.94 -5.40 9.90
CA PHE A 153 3.72 -4.35 9.28
C PHE A 153 5.22 -4.65 9.33
N TYR A 154 5.75 -5.11 10.47
CA TYR A 154 7.16 -5.53 10.54
C TYR A 154 7.47 -6.74 9.64
N HIS A 155 6.55 -7.71 9.56
CA HIS A 155 6.73 -8.87 8.69
C HIS A 155 6.88 -8.47 7.23
N GLU A 156 6.00 -7.61 6.74
CA GLU A 156 6.08 -7.11 5.36
C GLU A 156 7.29 -6.19 5.15
N LEU A 157 7.58 -5.35 6.13
CA LEU A 157 8.74 -4.47 6.06
C LEU A 157 10.06 -5.25 6.00
N PHE A 158 10.14 -6.41 6.64
CA PHE A 158 11.31 -7.29 6.55
C PHE A 158 11.56 -7.79 5.12
N HIS A 159 10.50 -8.03 4.33
CA HIS A 159 10.62 -8.42 2.92
C HIS A 159 11.09 -7.28 2.01
N ILE A 160 10.99 -6.02 2.45
CA ILE A 160 11.54 -4.87 1.71
C ILE A 160 13.06 -4.76 1.88
N LEU A 161 13.57 -5.17 3.04
CA LEU A 161 14.99 -5.10 3.30
C LEU A 161 15.73 -6.02 2.33
N PRO A 162 16.79 -5.55 1.66
CA PRO A 162 17.56 -6.38 0.76
C PRO A 162 18.07 -7.60 1.54
N SER A 163 17.73 -8.80 1.08
CA SER A 163 18.35 -10.04 1.57
C SER A 163 19.86 -9.87 1.45
N GLN A 164 20.58 -9.92 2.58
CA GLN A 164 22.04 -9.86 2.54
C GLN A 164 22.57 -11.15 1.93
N LYS A 165 22.80 -11.14 0.61
CA LYS A 165 23.40 -12.21 -0.21
C LYS A 165 22.68 -13.58 -0.14
N PRO A 166 22.65 -14.36 -1.24
CA PRO A 166 22.49 -15.80 -1.10
C PRO A 166 23.68 -16.34 -0.28
N LEU A 167 23.43 -17.25 0.67
CA LEU A 167 24.51 -18.10 1.19
C LEU A 167 25.21 -18.76 0.00
N PRO A 168 26.55 -18.74 -0.09
CA PRO A 168 27.25 -19.50 -1.12
C PRO A 168 26.85 -20.97 -0.95
N ALA A 169 26.39 -21.59 -2.04
CA ALA A 169 26.27 -23.04 -2.09
C ALA A 169 27.69 -23.61 -1.91
N GLY A 170 27.89 -24.34 -0.82
CA GLY A 170 29.09 -25.13 -0.58
C GLY A 170 29.10 -26.40 -1.43
#